data_AF-A0A1U6J9B1-F1
#
_entry.id   AF-A0A1U6J9B1-F1
#
_cell.length_a   1.000
_cell.length_b   1.000
_cell.length_c   1.000
_cell.angle_alpha   90.00
_cell.angle_beta   90.00
_cell.angle_gamma   90.00
#
_symmetry.space_group_name_H-M   'P 1'
#
loop_
_entity.id
_entity.type
_entity.pdbx_description
1 polymer ?
#
loop_
_entity_poly.entity_id
_entity_poly.type
_entity_poly.pdbx_seq_one_letter_code
_entity_poly.pdbx_strand_id
1 'polypeptide(L)'
;MALLGVPVSVLLFGEAVAASGQVMACYGIAFAAVCISTPYIRNVLVPQGNSRLVLVATLGGVLCGVATLFVLPGLLGLLGVALSLAVSDLVTMTLIICMAWKTNKVTRSSCSAPSNLGEGGPRHMKR
;
A
#
# COMPACT_ATOMS: atom_id res chain seq x y z
N MET A 1 -3.60 -16.50 4.14
CA MET A 1 -4.85 -17.19 3.76
C MET A 1 -4.61 -18.48 2.98
N ALA A 2 -3.57 -18.61 2.17
CA ALA A 2 -3.35 -19.80 1.33
C ALA A 2 -3.34 -21.16 2.07
N LEU A 3 -2.73 -21.25 3.27
CA LEU A 3 -2.62 -22.53 4.00
C LEU A 3 -3.85 -22.89 4.85
N LEU A 4 -4.41 -21.91 5.57
CA LEU A 4 -5.53 -22.14 6.50
C LEU A 4 -6.90 -21.77 5.91
N GLY A 5 -6.95 -21.12 4.75
CA GLY A 5 -8.20 -20.62 4.17
C GLY A 5 -9.15 -21.72 3.73
N VAL A 6 -8.63 -22.78 3.10
CA VAL A 6 -9.44 -23.93 2.66
C VAL A 6 -10.04 -24.69 3.85
N PRO A 7 -9.28 -25.14 4.87
CA PRO A 7 -9.87 -25.87 6.00
C PRO A 7 -10.88 -25.01 6.79
N VAL A 8 -10.61 -23.70 6.94
CA VAL A 8 -11.56 -22.78 7.58
C VAL A 8 -12.83 -22.59 6.73
N SER A 9 -12.69 -22.47 5.41
CA SER A 9 -13.83 -22.35 4.51
C SER A 9 -14.70 -23.61 4.50
N VAL A 10 -14.08 -24.80 4.56
CA VAL A 10 -14.80 -26.08 4.69
C VAL A 10 -15.54 -26.12 6.02
N LEU A 11 -14.91 -25.69 7.12
CA LEU A 11 -15.53 -25.67 8.44
C LEU A 11 -16.74 -24.73 8.51
N LEU A 12 -16.68 -23.58 7.83
CA LEU A 12 -17.73 -22.56 7.88
C LEU A 12 -18.88 -22.79 6.89
N PHE A 13 -18.57 -23.26 5.68
CA PHE A 13 -19.55 -23.35 4.58
C PHE A 13 -19.84 -24.79 4.14
N GLY A 14 -19.17 -25.78 4.72
CA GLY A 14 -19.21 -27.17 4.28
C GLY A 14 -18.38 -27.43 3.03
N GLU A 15 -18.19 -28.70 2.68
CA GLU A 15 -17.37 -29.11 1.54
C GLU A 15 -17.91 -28.63 0.19
N ALA A 16 -19.24 -28.56 0.04
CA ALA A 16 -19.90 -28.19 -1.21
C ALA A 16 -19.64 -26.73 -1.65
N VAL A 17 -19.27 -25.85 -0.71
CA VAL A 17 -19.05 -24.41 -0.94
C VAL A 17 -17.63 -24.01 -0.53
N ALA A 18 -16.74 -24.99 -0.35
CA ALA A 18 -15.37 -24.73 0.04
C ALA A 18 -14.65 -23.89 -1.03
N ALA A 19 -14.02 -22.80 -0.60
CA ALA A 19 -13.25 -21.97 -1.50
C ALA A 19 -12.06 -22.76 -2.05
N SER A 20 -11.78 -22.57 -3.35
CA SER A 20 -10.62 -23.20 -3.97
C SER A 20 -9.31 -22.64 -3.39
N GLY A 21 -8.29 -23.48 -3.30
CA GLY A 21 -6.98 -23.06 -2.78
C GLY A 21 -6.37 -21.91 -3.57
N GLN A 22 -6.62 -21.84 -4.88
CA GLN A 22 -6.15 -20.75 -5.75
C GLN A 22 -6.82 -19.41 -5.42
N VAL A 23 -8.13 -19.42 -5.15
CA VAL A 23 -8.86 -18.22 -4.69
C VAL A 23 -8.31 -17.75 -3.34
N MET A 24 -8.10 -18.68 -2.40
CA MET A 24 -7.51 -18.37 -1.09
C MET A 24 -6.07 -17.86 -1.15
N ALA A 25 -5.30 -18.31 -2.15
CA ALA A 25 -3.97 -17.77 -2.42
C ALA A 25 -4.04 -16.32 -2.92
N CYS A 26 -4.95 -16.01 -3.86
CA CYS A 26 -5.16 -14.65 -4.36
C CYS A 26 -5.58 -13.69 -3.23
N TYR A 27 -6.53 -14.09 -2.39
CA TYR A 27 -6.90 -13.34 -1.19
C TYR A 27 -5.74 -13.18 -0.21
N GLY A 28 -4.86 -14.18 -0.10
CA GLY A 28 -3.65 -14.09 0.70
C GLY A 28 -2.67 -13.02 0.19
N ILE A 29 -2.50 -12.93 -1.12
CA ILE A 29 -1.66 -11.90 -1.77
C ILE A 29 -2.24 -10.52 -1.55
N ALA A 30 -3.55 -10.35 -1.80
CA ALA A 30 -4.28 -9.11 -1.54
C ALA A 30 -4.10 -8.66 -0.08
N PHE A 31 -4.34 -9.57 0.86
CA PHE A 31 -4.17 -9.31 2.29
C PHE A 31 -2.73 -8.90 2.65
N ALA A 32 -1.72 -9.60 2.12
CA ALA A 32 -0.33 -9.23 2.34
C ALA A 32 -0.01 -7.82 1.84
N ALA A 33 -0.50 -7.45 0.65
CA ALA A 33 -0.31 -6.12 0.08
C ALA A 33 -0.93 -5.01 0.96
N VAL A 34 -2.13 -5.25 1.50
CA VAL A 34 -2.79 -4.34 2.45
C VAL A 34 -2.02 -4.24 3.78
N CYS A 35 -1.54 -5.37 4.30
CA CYS A 35 -0.75 -5.40 5.52
C CYS A 35 0.57 -4.63 5.37
N ILE A 36 1.20 -4.68 4.19
CA ILE A 36 2.42 -3.91 3.90
C ILE A 36 2.10 -2.42 3.72
N SER A 37 1.02 -2.07 3.03
CA SER A 37 0.69 -0.65 2.77
C SER A 37 0.26 0.11 4.03
N THR A 38 -0.42 -0.55 4.97
CA THR A 38 -0.93 0.05 6.22
C THR A 38 0.15 0.76 7.07
N PRO A 39 1.31 0.14 7.41
CA PRO A 39 2.36 0.84 8.15
C PRO A 39 3.00 1.96 7.34
N TYR A 40 3.11 1.84 6.01
CA TYR A 40 3.59 2.95 5.18
C TYR A 40 2.65 4.16 5.24
N ILE A 41 1.34 3.94 5.15
CA ILE A 41 0.36 5.01 5.29
C ILE A 41 0.50 5.67 6.66
N ARG A 42 0.41 4.89 7.74
CA ARG A 42 0.32 5.40 9.11
C ARG A 42 1.63 5.95 9.65
N ASN A 43 2.78 5.36 9.30
CA ASN A 43 4.07 5.73 9.87
C ASN A 43 4.88 6.68 8.96
N VAL A 44 4.53 6.80 7.68
CA VAL A 44 5.27 7.66 6.73
C VAL A 44 4.39 8.77 6.16
N LEU A 45 3.23 8.45 5.58
CA LEU A 45 2.42 9.45 4.87
C LEU A 45 1.56 10.32 5.79
N VAL A 46 0.98 9.76 6.85
CA VAL A 46 0.12 10.50 7.79
C VAL A 46 0.89 11.59 8.55
N PRO A 47 2.08 11.34 9.13
CA PRO A 47 2.86 12.40 9.81
C PRO A 47 3.29 13.53 8.88
N GLN A 48 3.40 13.26 7.57
CA GLN A 48 3.73 14.26 6.55
C GLN A 48 2.52 15.06 6.05
N GLY A 49 1.31 14.80 6.56
CA GLY A 49 0.07 15.46 6.11
C GLY A 49 -0.34 15.10 4.68
N ASN A 50 0.25 14.05 4.10
CA ASN A 50 0.13 13.70 2.68
C ASN A 50 -1.05 12.76 2.39
N SER A 51 -2.22 12.99 3.00
CA SER A 51 -3.43 12.17 2.82
C SER A 51 -3.92 12.13 1.37
N ARG A 52 -3.64 13.16 0.57
CA ARG A 52 -3.97 13.20 -0.85
C ARG A 52 -3.26 12.12 -1.66
N LEU A 53 -2.02 11.77 -1.31
CA LEU A 53 -1.25 10.73 -2.02
C LEU A 53 -1.84 9.35 -1.75
N VAL A 54 -2.31 9.09 -0.52
CA VAL A 54 -3.02 7.86 -0.18
C VAL A 54 -4.29 7.74 -1.03
N LEU A 55 -5.07 8.82 -1.11
CA LEU A 55 -6.30 8.84 -1.89
C LEU A 55 -6.05 8.53 -3.39
N VAL A 56 -5.03 9.16 -3.99
CA VAL A 56 -4.66 8.92 -5.39
C VAL A 56 -4.22 7.47 -5.61
N ALA A 57 -3.43 6.90 -4.69
CA ALA A 57 -2.98 5.52 -4.80
C ALA A 57 -4.13 4.50 -4.63
N THR A 58 -5.08 4.78 -3.73
CA THR A 58 -6.30 3.97 -3.57
C THR A 58 -7.19 4.06 -4.80
N LEU A 59 -7.41 5.27 -5.34
CA LEU A 59 -8.15 5.47 -6.58
C LEU A 59 -7.51 4.70 -7.74
N GLY A 60 -6.19 4.81 -7.91
CA GLY A 60 -5.46 4.09 -8.95
C GLY A 60 -5.64 2.58 -8.86
N GLY A 61 -5.52 2.01 -7.64
CA GLY A 61 -5.74 0.58 -7.43
C GLY A 61 -7.17 0.15 -7.69
N VAL A 62 -8.16 0.88 -7.15
CA VAL A 62 -9.59 0.56 -7.37
C VAL A 62 -9.95 0.63 -8.85
N LEU A 63 -9.46 1.62 -9.59
CA LEU A 63 -9.71 1.70 -11.03
C LEU A 63 -9.13 0.50 -11.79
N CYS A 64 -7.89 0.09 -11.47
CA CYS A 64 -7.30 -1.12 -12.05
C CYS A 64 -8.04 -2.39 -11.64
N GLY A 65 -8.45 -2.51 -10.37
CA GLY A 65 -9.23 -3.62 -9.85
C GLY A 65 -10.57 -3.76 -10.56
N VAL A 66 -11.32 -2.66 -10.64
CA VAL A 66 -12.62 -2.62 -11.33
C VAL A 66 -12.47 -2.92 -12.82
N ALA A 67 -11.46 -2.33 -13.49
CA ALA A 67 -11.21 -2.61 -14.91
C ALA A 67 -10.93 -4.10 -15.16
N THR A 68 -10.10 -4.73 -14.33
CA THR A 68 -9.84 -6.18 -14.45
C THR A 68 -11.04 -7.02 -14.06
N LEU A 69 -11.90 -6.56 -13.15
CA LEU A 69 -13.11 -7.26 -12.71
C LEU A 69 -14.14 -7.44 -13.84
N PHE A 70 -14.15 -6.58 -14.85
CA PHE A 70 -15.04 -6.76 -16.01
C PHE A 70 -14.58 -7.86 -16.97
N VAL A 71 -13.29 -8.23 -16.93
CA VAL A 71 -12.69 -9.12 -17.93
C VAL A 71 -12.34 -10.49 -17.33
N LEU A 72 -11.62 -10.51 -16.21
CA LEU A 72 -11.06 -11.73 -15.64
C LEU A 72 -12.12 -12.75 -15.18
N PRO A 73 -13.24 -12.36 -14.55
CA PRO A 73 -14.28 -13.32 -14.17
C PRO A 73 -14.94 -14.01 -15.37
N GLY A 74 -15.05 -13.33 -16.50
CA GLY A 74 -15.58 -13.94 -17.74
C GLY A 74 -14.68 -15.05 -18.28
N LEU A 75 -13.38 -15.01 -17.98
CA LEU A 75 -12.38 -15.98 -18.45
C LEU A 75 -12.07 -17.08 -17.43
N LEU A 76 -12.07 -16.73 -16.14
CA LEU A 76 -11.55 -17.57 -15.05
C LEU A 76 -12.58 -17.84 -13.95
N GLY A 77 -13.82 -17.37 -14.11
CA GLY A 77 -14.89 -17.51 -13.12
C GLY A 77 -14.53 -16.85 -11.79
N LEU A 78 -14.75 -17.57 -10.69
CA LEU A 78 -14.52 -17.08 -9.33
C LEU A 78 -13.05 -16.73 -9.06
N LEU A 79 -12.11 -17.45 -9.68
CA LEU A 79 -10.68 -17.14 -9.60
C LEU A 79 -10.38 -15.77 -10.21
N GLY A 80 -11.06 -15.42 -11.30
CA GLY A 80 -10.94 -14.13 -11.94
C GLY A 80 -11.32 -12.97 -11.01
N VAL A 81 -12.38 -13.14 -10.22
CA VAL A 81 -12.79 -12.14 -9.21
C VAL A 81 -11.71 -11.96 -8.15
N ALA A 82 -11.16 -13.05 -7.64
CA ALA A 82 -10.12 -13.01 -6.62
C ALA A 82 -8.81 -12.39 -7.15
N LEU A 83 -8.46 -12.65 -8.41
CA LEU A 83 -7.31 -12.04 -9.09
C LEU A 83 -7.50 -10.53 -9.26
N SER A 84 -8.68 -10.07 -9.67
CA SER A 84 -8.96 -8.63 -9.80
C SER A 84 -8.76 -7.87 -8.50
N LEU A 85 -9.17 -8.48 -7.38
CA LEU A 85 -8.91 -7.91 -6.06
C LEU A 85 -7.41 -7.87 -5.73
N ALA A 86 -6.70 -8.97 -5.97
CA ALA A 86 -5.25 -9.02 -5.75
C ALA A 86 -4.50 -7.97 -6.59
N VAL A 87 -4.91 -7.76 -7.85
CA VAL A 87 -4.36 -6.69 -8.71
C VAL A 87 -4.62 -5.32 -8.11
N SER A 88 -5.85 -5.04 -7.65
CA SER A 88 -6.20 -3.77 -7.01
C SER A 88 -5.26 -3.43 -5.85
N ASP A 89 -5.10 -4.37 -4.92
CA ASP A 89 -4.30 -4.15 -3.71
C ASP A 89 -2.80 -4.09 -4.01
N LEU A 90 -2.31 -4.87 -4.97
CA LEU A 90 -0.90 -4.78 -5.41
C LEU A 90 -0.60 -3.43 -6.06
N VAL A 91 -1.51 -2.90 -6.88
CA VAL A 91 -1.37 -1.57 -7.49
C VAL A 91 -1.39 -0.50 -6.40
N THR A 92 -2.35 -0.54 -5.46
CA THR A 92 -2.40 0.40 -4.34
C THR A 92 -1.13 0.34 -3.49
N MET A 93 -0.65 -0.85 -3.12
CA MET A 93 0.59 -1.03 -2.37
C MET A 93 1.78 -0.42 -3.10
N THR A 94 1.92 -0.73 -4.39
CA THR A 94 3.04 -0.26 -5.21
C THR A 94 3.04 1.27 -5.33
N LEU A 95 1.88 1.88 -5.57
CA LEU A 95 1.75 3.33 -5.65
C LEU A 95 2.08 4.01 -4.31
N ILE A 96 1.59 3.47 -3.18
CA ILE A 96 1.88 4.00 -1.85
C ILE A 96 3.38 3.95 -1.56
N ILE A 97 4.03 2.80 -1.79
CA ILE A 97 5.47 2.63 -1.53
C ILE A 97 6.28 3.59 -2.41
N CYS A 98 5.96 3.66 -3.70
CA CYS A 98 6.62 4.57 -4.64
C CYS A 98 6.51 6.03 -4.20
N MET A 99 5.31 6.47 -3.80
CA MET A 99 5.08 7.84 -3.34
C MET A 99 5.76 8.13 -2.00
N ALA A 100 5.76 7.19 -1.06
CA ALA A 100 6.47 7.29 0.21
C ALA A 100 7.98 7.47 0.00
N TRP A 101 8.55 6.74 -0.97
CA TRP A 101 9.98 6.84 -1.28
C TRP A 101 10.32 8.15 -1.98
N LYS A 102 9.48 8.61 -2.91
CA LYS A 102 9.68 9.88 -3.61
C LYS A 102 9.65 11.07 -2.65
N THR A 103 8.69 11.09 -1.72
CA THR A 103 8.56 12.15 -0.72
C THR A 103 9.74 12.17 0.27
N ASN A 104 10.18 11.01 0.76
CA ASN A 104 11.33 10.92 1.66
C ASN A 104 12.64 11.45 1.04
N LYS A 105 12.88 11.22 -0.26
CA LYS A 105 14.03 11.80 -0.95
C LYS A 105 13.99 13.34 -1.00
N VAL A 106 12.81 13.94 -1.16
CA VAL A 106 12.66 15.40 -1.25
C VAL A 106 12.95 16.06 0.10
N THR A 107 12.43 15.51 1.20
CA THR A 107 12.62 16.09 2.54
C THR A 107 14.07 16.00 3.02
N ARG A 108 14.79 14.92 2.70
CA ARG A 108 16.21 14.78 3.09
C ARG A 108 17.12 15.82 2.44
N SER A 109 16.82 16.28 1.23
CA SER A 109 17.63 17.28 0.53
C SER A 109 17.53 18.69 1.12
N SER A 110 16.44 19.01 1.84
CA SER A 110 16.26 20.34 2.45
C SER A 110 16.93 20.49 3.82
N CYS A 111 17.17 19.39 4.54
CA CYS A 111 17.84 19.42 5.84
C CYS A 111 19.38 19.39 5.74
N SER A 112 19.92 19.12 4.54
CA SER A 112 21.36 19.09 4.27
C SER A 112 21.94 20.43 3.79
N ALA A 113 21.21 21.54 3.91
CA ALA A 113 21.81 22.86 3.80
C ALA A 113 22.26 23.32 5.20
N PRO A 114 23.53 23.12 5.62
CA PRO A 114 24.04 23.81 6.78
C PRO A 114 23.97 25.31 6.46
N SER A 115 23.06 26.01 7.15
CA SER A 115 23.17 27.44 7.31
C SER A 115 24.55 27.69 7.91
N ASN A 116 25.42 28.33 7.14
CA ASN A 116 26.58 29.04 7.67
C ASN A 116 26.05 30.06 8.69
N LEU A 117 25.85 29.61 9.93
CA LEU A 117 25.81 30.48 11.09
C LEU A 117 27.24 30.99 11.23
N GLY A 118 27.47 32.18 10.69
CA GLY A 118 28.70 32.92 10.85
C GLY A 118 29.03 33.03 12.33
N GLU A 119 30.02 32.24 12.76
CA GLU A 119 30.88 32.61 13.86
C GLU A 119 31.64 33.87 13.43
N GLY A 120 31.12 35.02 13.84
CA GLY A 120 31.62 36.33 13.43
C GLY A 120 31.45 37.38 14.51
N GLY A 121 32.28 37.32 15.55
CA GLY A 121 32.84 38.54 16.16
C GLY A 121 32.44 38.85 17.62
N PRO A 122 33.41 39.16 18.51
CA PRO A 122 33.17 39.51 19.89
C PRO A 122 32.66 40.95 20.00
N ARG A 123 31.47 41.15 20.59
CA ARG A 123 31.03 42.49 20.98
C ARG A 123 31.52 42.79 22.39
N HIS A 124 32.68 43.44 22.45
CA HIS A 124 33.17 44.22 23.58
C HIS A 124 32.03 45.07 24.18
N MET A 125 31.68 44.80 25.44
CA MET A 125 30.89 45.73 26.25
C MET A 125 31.87 46.70 26.91
N LYS A 126 31.83 47.96 26.46
CA LYS A 126 32.55 49.07 27.07
C LYS A 126 31.84 49.47 28.38
N ARG A 127 32.67 49.58 29.43
CA ARG A 127 32.57 50.39 30.66
C ARG A 127 31.31 50.29 31.50
#